data_AF-A0ABD1PLU4-F1
#
_entry.id   AF-A0ABD1PLU4-F1
#
_cell.length_a   1.000
_cell.length_b   1.000
_cell.length_c   1.000
_cell.angle_alpha   90.00
_cell.angle_beta   90.00
_cell.angle_gamma   90.00
#
_symmetry.space_group_name_H-M   'P 1'
#
loop_
_entity.id
_entity.type
_entity.pdbx_description
1 polymer ?
#
loop_
_entity_poly.entity_id
_entity_poly.type
_entity_poly.pdbx_seq_one_letter_code
_entity_poly.pdbx_strand_id
1 'polypeptide(L)'
;MASLKTIFLCLEVVFVMCVLSEAREFVVGGENKLWEVPSSFYEFNNWAQKIRFQIGDSLVLKYDSKTDSVLEVTEDDYKTCNKANPIKSYHDGETQIALEKSGPFFFISGAEEHCQKGQKLEVRVLSDKHGSSGNSTAQVPSPHHHHHHAPAPAPAPAPVPTNGVSVLKAAVGFISGTAVVATISISILPLHFTHPGKMDLKYLFAPSLRPVCCFSLKQPADRYSKTHVLSDKITCTSRRHACDTWSSIYLEKNFTRVYSDFNFHRREKLSRYVVRSELAGAGSAGAYSYPLSEIQLGSKIRGICFYAVTAFTAIFLFVLMLIQHPLVLLFDRYRRKAHYLVAKIWASLTVAPFMKIEFEGLENLPPPNTPAVYVSNHQSFLDIYTLLTLGRSFKFISKTAIFLFPIIGWAMFLMGVIPLKRMDSRSQLDCLKQCIALVKKGASVFFFPEGTRSKDGKLGPFKKGAFSVAVKTGVPVVPITLIGTGKIMPAGMEGQLNPGSVKVVVHQPIEGDSPDALSTQARDVIADSLSRQG
;
A
#
# COMPACT_ATOMS: atom_id res chain seq x y z
N MET A 1 11.50 -9.70 -32.10
CA MET A 1 10.52 -10.61 -31.46
C MET A 1 10.62 -10.69 -29.94
N ALA A 2 11.80 -10.53 -29.31
CA ALA A 2 11.91 -10.51 -27.84
C ALA A 2 11.17 -9.32 -27.17
N SER A 3 11.18 -8.13 -27.77
CA SER A 3 10.53 -6.93 -27.22
C SER A 3 9.00 -7.08 -27.10
N LEU A 4 8.33 -7.69 -28.09
CA LEU A 4 6.88 -7.85 -28.08
C LEU A 4 6.42 -8.88 -27.03
N LYS A 5 7.18 -9.96 -26.83
CA LYS A 5 6.91 -10.96 -25.78
C LYS A 5 7.10 -10.38 -24.38
N THR A 6 8.09 -9.52 -24.18
CA THR A 6 8.29 -8.82 -22.91
C THR A 6 7.20 -7.80 -22.66
N ILE A 7 6.74 -7.05 -23.68
CA ILE A 7 5.60 -6.13 -23.55
C ILE A 7 4.32 -6.90 -23.20
N PHE A 8 4.07 -8.04 -23.85
CA PHE A 8 2.93 -8.90 -23.51
C PHE A 8 3.01 -9.40 -22.07
N LEU A 9 4.18 -9.88 -21.63
CA LEU A 9 4.40 -10.31 -20.26
C LEU A 9 4.23 -9.17 -19.24
N CYS A 10 4.67 -7.95 -19.57
CA CYS A 10 4.45 -6.76 -18.74
C CYS A 10 2.97 -6.37 -18.69
N LEU A 11 2.25 -6.46 -19.80
CA LEU A 11 0.81 -6.18 -19.85
C LEU A 11 0.02 -7.23 -19.08
N GLU A 12 0.40 -8.51 -19.15
CA GLU A 12 -0.16 -9.59 -18.33
C GLU A 12 0.14 -9.38 -16.84
N VAL A 13 1.35 -8.94 -16.48
CA VAL A 13 1.70 -8.61 -15.08
C VAL A 13 0.97 -7.36 -14.59
N VAL A 14 0.80 -6.34 -15.43
CA VAL A 14 -0.01 -5.14 -15.11
C VAL A 14 -1.49 -5.50 -14.99
N PHE A 15 -2.00 -6.38 -15.86
CA PHE A 15 -3.36 -6.93 -15.76
C PHE A 15 -3.53 -7.71 -14.45
N VAL A 16 -2.59 -8.60 -14.10
CA VAL A 16 -2.59 -9.34 -12.82
C VAL A 16 -2.47 -8.40 -11.60
N MET A 17 -1.71 -7.31 -11.68
CA MET A 17 -1.59 -6.35 -10.58
C MET A 17 -2.80 -5.41 -10.47
N CYS A 18 -3.46 -5.07 -11.58
CA CYS A 18 -4.74 -4.36 -11.60
C CYS A 18 -5.87 -5.23 -11.02
N VAL A 19 -5.85 -6.53 -11.29
CA VAL A 19 -6.83 -7.51 -10.77
C VAL A 19 -6.68 -7.76 -9.26
N LEU A 20 -5.54 -7.42 -8.65
CA LEU A 20 -5.31 -7.63 -7.20
C LEU A 20 -5.69 -6.42 -6.31
N SER A 21 -6.22 -5.35 -6.90
CA SER A 21 -6.90 -4.26 -6.18
C SER A 21 -8.43 -4.46 -6.10
N GLU A 22 -8.93 -5.64 -6.43
CA GLU A 22 -10.37 -5.84 -6.59
C GLU A 22 -11.09 -6.07 -5.24
N ALA A 23 -12.16 -5.30 -5.06
CA ALA A 23 -13.37 -5.73 -4.39
C ALA A 23 -13.65 -7.19 -4.73
N ARG A 24 -13.67 -8.09 -3.74
CA ARG A 24 -13.94 -9.51 -4.04
C ARG A 24 -15.43 -9.70 -4.21
N GLU A 25 -15.81 -10.32 -5.32
CA GLU A 25 -17.17 -10.76 -5.56
C GLU A 25 -17.39 -12.16 -4.98
N PHE A 26 -18.44 -12.32 -4.17
CA PHE A 26 -18.82 -13.57 -3.55
C PHE A 26 -20.22 -13.97 -4.02
N VAL A 27 -20.30 -15.02 -4.83
CA VAL A 27 -21.59 -15.64 -5.17
C VAL A 27 -22.12 -16.36 -3.92
N VAL A 28 -23.32 -15.97 -3.47
CA VAL A 28 -23.91 -16.46 -2.23
C VAL A 28 -24.20 -17.96 -2.33
N GLY A 29 -23.66 -18.74 -1.38
CA GLY A 29 -23.76 -20.20 -1.36
C GLY A 29 -22.71 -20.93 -2.22
N GLY A 30 -21.99 -20.25 -3.12
CA GLY A 30 -20.95 -20.81 -4.00
C GLY A 30 -21.20 -20.54 -5.50
N GLU A 31 -20.19 -20.78 -6.35
CA GLU A 31 -20.20 -20.37 -7.78
C GLU A 31 -21.38 -20.90 -8.61
N ASN A 32 -21.95 -22.05 -8.24
CA ASN A 32 -23.07 -22.69 -8.96
C ASN A 32 -24.37 -22.76 -8.13
N LYS A 33 -24.47 -21.99 -7.05
CA LYS A 33 -25.64 -22.02 -6.16
C LYS A 33 -26.56 -20.83 -6.44
N LEU A 34 -27.86 -21.10 -6.39
CA LEU A 34 -28.90 -20.07 -6.47
C LEU A 34 -29.32 -19.67 -5.05
N TRP A 35 -29.81 -18.44 -4.93
CA TRP A 35 -30.56 -17.97 -3.80
C TRP A 35 -31.95 -18.60 -3.86
N GLU A 36 -32.05 -19.81 -3.33
CA GLU A 36 -33.27 -20.63 -3.24
C GLU A 36 -33.39 -21.21 -1.82
N VAL A 37 -34.53 -21.82 -1.50
CA VAL A 37 -34.76 -22.45 -0.20
C VAL A 37 -33.70 -23.56 0.01
N PRO A 38 -32.82 -23.43 1.02
CA PRO A 38 -31.70 -24.36 1.17
C PRO A 38 -32.16 -25.71 1.74
N SER A 39 -31.37 -26.75 1.50
CA SER A 39 -31.63 -28.08 2.09
C SER A 39 -31.39 -28.11 3.60
N SER A 40 -30.55 -27.20 4.10
CA SER A 40 -30.31 -26.99 5.52
C SER A 40 -30.65 -25.55 5.91
N PHE A 41 -31.41 -25.38 6.99
CA PHE A 41 -31.86 -24.07 7.48
C PHE A 41 -30.72 -23.05 7.70
N TYR A 42 -29.50 -23.52 7.97
CA TYR A 42 -28.34 -22.67 8.25
C TYR A 42 -27.32 -22.62 7.11
N GLU A 43 -27.62 -23.13 5.91
CA GLU A 43 -26.65 -23.29 4.81
C GLU A 43 -25.95 -21.98 4.46
N PHE A 44 -26.71 -20.92 4.18
CA PHE A 44 -26.16 -19.61 3.81
C PHE A 44 -25.38 -18.94 4.95
N ASN A 45 -25.87 -19.01 6.19
CA ASN A 45 -25.15 -18.48 7.35
C ASN A 45 -23.84 -19.23 7.61
N ASN A 46 -23.85 -20.57 7.50
CA ASN A 46 -22.65 -21.39 7.66
C ASN A 46 -21.64 -21.15 6.55
N TRP A 47 -22.10 -20.87 5.33
CA TRP A 47 -21.25 -20.42 4.23
C TRP A 47 -20.60 -19.08 4.56
N ALA A 48 -21.38 -18.08 4.97
CA ALA A 48 -20.91 -16.74 5.27
C ALA A 48 -19.89 -16.72 6.43
N GLN A 49 -20.10 -17.53 7.46
CA GLN A 49 -19.18 -17.63 8.61
C GLN A 49 -17.78 -18.13 8.25
N LYS A 50 -17.62 -18.84 7.12
CA LYS A 50 -16.31 -19.32 6.64
C LYS A 50 -15.54 -18.23 5.89
N ILE A 51 -16.18 -17.10 5.56
CA ILE A 51 -15.64 -16.03 4.74
C ILE A 51 -15.34 -14.80 5.61
N ARG A 52 -14.26 -14.09 5.29
CA ARG A 52 -13.87 -12.83 5.96
C ARG A 52 -14.13 -11.63 5.07
N PHE A 53 -15.37 -11.17 5.08
CA PHE A 53 -15.81 -10.00 4.31
C PHE A 53 -15.13 -8.71 4.80
N GLN A 54 -14.71 -7.88 3.85
CA GLN A 54 -14.11 -6.57 4.04
C GLN A 54 -15.02 -5.49 3.43
N ILE A 55 -14.80 -4.24 3.86
CA ILE A 55 -15.43 -3.09 3.21
C ILE A 55 -14.96 -3.05 1.75
N GLY A 56 -15.91 -2.94 0.83
CA GLY A 56 -15.69 -2.91 -0.61
C GLY A 56 -15.89 -4.26 -1.30
N ASP A 57 -16.00 -5.38 -0.57
CA ASP A 57 -16.40 -6.66 -1.17
C ASP A 57 -17.86 -6.59 -1.69
N SER A 58 -18.22 -7.45 -2.64
CA SER A 58 -19.56 -7.52 -3.21
C SER A 58 -20.19 -8.90 -3.02
N LEU A 59 -21.47 -8.95 -2.69
CA LEU A 59 -22.27 -10.18 -2.70
C LEU A 59 -23.03 -10.27 -4.02
N VAL A 60 -23.05 -11.45 -4.64
CA VAL A 60 -23.84 -11.72 -5.85
C VAL A 60 -24.90 -12.77 -5.50
N LEU A 61 -26.18 -12.38 -5.62
CA LEU A 61 -27.33 -13.24 -5.36
C LEU A 61 -28.07 -13.49 -6.67
N LYS A 62 -28.12 -14.75 -7.09
CA LYS A 62 -28.80 -15.21 -8.31
C LYS A 62 -30.09 -15.93 -7.95
N TYR A 63 -31.23 -15.46 -8.43
CA TYR A 63 -32.56 -16.00 -8.13
C TYR A 63 -33.50 -15.81 -9.32
N ASP A 64 -34.59 -16.56 -9.35
CA ASP A 64 -35.64 -16.33 -10.35
C ASP A 64 -36.49 -15.11 -9.94
N SER A 65 -36.32 -13.99 -10.65
CA SER A 65 -37.03 -12.73 -10.37
C SER A 65 -38.54 -12.80 -10.51
N LYS A 66 -39.08 -13.86 -11.13
CA LYS A 66 -40.54 -14.06 -11.22
C LYS A 66 -41.13 -14.66 -9.96
N THR A 67 -40.33 -15.41 -9.20
CA THR A 67 -40.80 -16.21 -8.06
C THR A 67 -40.21 -15.74 -6.74
N ASP A 68 -39.09 -15.02 -6.75
CA ASP A 68 -38.41 -14.56 -5.54
C ASP A 68 -37.79 -13.16 -5.70
N SER A 69 -37.37 -12.59 -4.57
CA SER A 69 -36.66 -11.32 -4.44
C SER A 69 -35.72 -11.34 -3.25
N VAL A 70 -34.76 -10.42 -3.24
CA VAL A 70 -33.83 -10.24 -2.11
C VAL A 70 -34.18 -8.95 -1.39
N LEU A 71 -34.35 -9.04 -0.07
CA LEU A 71 -34.63 -7.90 0.79
C LEU A 71 -33.48 -7.70 1.78
N GLU A 72 -32.86 -6.52 1.79
CA GLU A 72 -31.97 -6.08 2.87
C GLU A 72 -32.84 -5.56 4.01
N VAL A 73 -32.66 -6.09 5.23
CA VAL A 73 -33.55 -5.81 6.37
C VAL A 73 -32.77 -5.53 7.65
N THR A 74 -33.49 -5.09 8.70
CA THR A 74 -32.91 -4.93 10.04
C THR A 74 -32.66 -6.29 10.72
N GLU A 75 -31.88 -6.32 11.80
CA GLU A 75 -31.64 -7.55 12.56
C GLU A 75 -32.94 -8.16 13.13
N ASP A 76 -33.85 -7.32 13.60
CA ASP A 76 -35.11 -7.77 14.18
C ASP A 76 -36.03 -8.37 13.11
N ASP A 77 -36.14 -7.68 11.97
CA ASP A 77 -36.90 -8.17 10.82
C ASP A 77 -36.32 -9.46 10.23
N TYR A 78 -34.99 -9.62 10.26
CA TYR A 78 -34.32 -10.86 9.87
C TYR A 78 -34.65 -12.05 10.78
N LYS A 79 -34.76 -11.80 12.09
CA LYS A 79 -35.11 -12.84 13.08
C LYS A 79 -36.56 -13.29 12.89
N THR A 80 -37.47 -12.36 12.65
CA THR A 80 -38.91 -12.64 12.52
C THR A 80 -39.36 -12.89 11.07
N CYS A 81 -38.46 -12.79 10.09
CA CYS A 81 -38.79 -12.84 8.66
C CYS A 81 -39.84 -11.80 8.27
N ASN A 82 -39.76 -10.59 8.83
CA ASN A 82 -40.67 -9.50 8.52
C ASN A 82 -40.28 -8.82 7.19
N LYS A 83 -41.23 -8.72 6.28
CA LYS A 83 -41.06 -8.17 4.93
C LYS A 83 -41.66 -6.77 4.75
N ALA A 84 -42.27 -6.20 5.80
CA ALA A 84 -43.06 -4.98 5.69
C ALA A 84 -42.23 -3.72 5.37
N ASN A 85 -41.03 -3.61 5.95
CA ASN A 85 -40.18 -2.41 5.84
C ASN A 85 -38.72 -2.77 5.48
N PRO A 86 -38.46 -3.27 4.27
CA PRO A 86 -37.09 -3.54 3.84
C PRO A 86 -36.27 -2.25 3.72
N ILE A 87 -34.99 -2.31 4.08
CA ILE A 87 -34.02 -1.25 3.87
C ILE A 87 -33.80 -1.04 2.36
N LYS A 88 -33.67 -2.14 1.62
CA LYS A 88 -33.60 -2.19 0.15
C LYS A 88 -34.26 -3.47 -0.37
N SER A 89 -34.86 -3.39 -1.55
CA SER A 89 -35.49 -4.53 -2.23
C SER A 89 -34.93 -4.68 -3.64
N TYR A 90 -34.69 -5.92 -4.03
CA TYR A 90 -34.10 -6.28 -5.32
C TYR A 90 -34.95 -7.32 -6.04
N HIS A 91 -35.22 -7.09 -7.32
CA HIS A 91 -36.12 -7.90 -8.17
C HIS A 91 -35.52 -8.18 -9.56
N ASP A 92 -34.21 -8.01 -9.73
CA ASP A 92 -33.50 -8.07 -11.01
C ASP A 92 -33.04 -9.49 -11.39
N GLY A 93 -33.13 -10.47 -10.48
CA GLY A 93 -32.82 -11.88 -10.71
C GLY A 93 -31.32 -12.22 -10.61
N GLU A 94 -30.45 -11.23 -10.76
CA GLU A 94 -29.05 -11.32 -10.39
C GLU A 94 -28.63 -10.00 -9.75
N THR A 95 -28.69 -9.96 -8.41
CA THR A 95 -28.38 -8.75 -7.64
C THR A 95 -26.93 -8.75 -7.20
N GLN A 96 -26.20 -7.68 -7.49
CA GLN A 96 -24.89 -7.40 -6.91
C GLN A 96 -24.99 -6.32 -5.83
N ILE A 97 -24.57 -6.64 -4.61
CA ILE A 97 -24.65 -5.76 -3.44
C ILE A 97 -23.25 -5.46 -2.90
N ALA A 98 -22.82 -4.21 -2.96
CA ALA A 98 -21.55 -3.76 -2.40
C ALA A 98 -21.63 -3.60 -0.88
N LEU A 99 -20.62 -4.12 -0.17
CA LEU A 99 -20.49 -4.05 1.29
C LEU A 99 -19.75 -2.77 1.68
N GLU A 100 -20.46 -1.65 1.69
CA GLU A 100 -19.87 -0.30 1.80
C GLU A 100 -19.46 0.11 3.22
N LYS A 101 -19.98 -0.57 4.25
CA LYS A 101 -19.73 -0.26 5.66
C LYS A 101 -19.37 -1.50 6.45
N SER A 102 -18.66 -1.33 7.56
CA SER A 102 -18.44 -2.41 8.52
C SER A 102 -19.67 -2.66 9.38
N GLY A 103 -19.84 -3.90 9.82
CA GLY A 103 -20.96 -4.31 10.66
C GLY A 103 -21.76 -5.45 10.04
N PRO A 104 -22.87 -5.84 10.68
CA PRO A 104 -23.75 -6.87 10.16
C PRO A 104 -24.66 -6.33 9.04
N PHE A 105 -24.88 -7.17 8.03
CA PHE A 105 -25.89 -7.01 6.99
C PHE A 105 -26.80 -8.24 7.03
N PHE A 106 -28.10 -8.02 6.85
CA PHE A 106 -29.10 -9.07 6.93
C PHE A 106 -29.94 -9.08 5.67
N PHE A 107 -30.06 -10.25 5.05
CA PHE A 107 -30.81 -10.46 3.83
C PHE A 107 -31.83 -11.57 4.04
N ILE A 108 -33.05 -11.37 3.55
CA ILE A 108 -34.13 -12.37 3.54
C ILE A 108 -34.74 -12.49 2.15
N SER A 109 -35.30 -13.65 1.84
CA SER A 109 -36.14 -13.85 0.66
C SER A 109 -37.46 -13.09 0.79
N GLY A 110 -37.91 -12.47 -0.31
CA GLY A 110 -39.21 -11.81 -0.38
C GLY A 110 -40.38 -12.75 -0.71
N ALA A 111 -40.10 -13.96 -1.21
CA ALA A 111 -41.11 -14.99 -1.44
C ALA A 111 -41.81 -15.44 -0.15
N GLU A 112 -42.99 -16.01 -0.27
CA GLU A 112 -43.78 -16.46 0.87
C GLU A 112 -43.18 -17.73 1.49
N GLU A 113 -43.09 -17.79 2.82
CA GLU A 113 -42.51 -18.89 3.60
C GLU A 113 -41.01 -19.21 3.39
N HIS A 114 -40.36 -18.67 2.36
CA HIS A 114 -38.97 -18.98 2.01
C HIS A 114 -37.98 -18.56 3.11
N CYS A 115 -38.15 -17.36 3.69
CA CYS A 115 -37.34 -16.91 4.82
C CYS A 115 -37.50 -17.84 6.04
N GLN A 116 -38.72 -18.28 6.32
CA GLN A 116 -39.04 -19.21 7.42
C GLN A 116 -38.48 -20.62 7.17
N LYS A 117 -38.14 -20.96 5.93
CA LYS A 117 -37.46 -22.21 5.55
C LYS A 117 -35.94 -22.07 5.51
N GLY A 118 -35.38 -20.91 5.90
CA GLY A 118 -33.94 -20.70 6.04
C GLY A 118 -33.28 -19.99 4.86
N GLN A 119 -34.05 -19.49 3.88
CA GLN A 119 -33.54 -18.65 2.79
C GLN A 119 -33.30 -17.22 3.28
N LYS A 120 -32.30 -17.09 4.15
CA LYS A 120 -31.86 -15.85 4.77
C LYS A 120 -30.37 -15.90 5.07
N LEU A 121 -29.71 -14.75 5.04
CA LEU A 121 -28.27 -14.63 5.15
C LEU A 121 -27.86 -13.48 6.08
N GLU A 122 -26.98 -13.79 7.02
CA GLU A 122 -26.27 -12.82 7.85
C GLU A 122 -24.81 -12.71 7.40
N VAL A 123 -24.38 -11.50 7.03
CA VAL A 123 -23.00 -11.19 6.64
C VAL A 123 -22.38 -10.23 7.65
N ARG A 124 -21.20 -10.56 8.17
CA ARG A 124 -20.44 -9.69 9.08
C ARG A 124 -19.23 -9.11 8.37
N VAL A 125 -19.29 -7.81 8.10
CA VAL A 125 -18.22 -7.06 7.45
C VAL A 125 -17.27 -6.53 8.52
N LEU A 126 -16.01 -6.93 8.41
CA LEU A 126 -14.99 -6.54 9.38
C LEU A 126 -14.71 -5.04 9.27
N SER A 127 -14.77 -4.33 10.39
CA SER A 127 -14.23 -2.98 10.49
C SER A 127 -12.70 -3.02 10.43
N ASP A 128 -12.10 -2.02 9.77
CA ASP A 128 -10.74 -1.59 10.12
C ASP A 128 -10.79 -1.10 11.58
N LYS A 129 -10.55 -1.98 12.56
CA LYS A 129 -10.77 -1.65 13.98
C LYS A 129 -9.79 -0.56 14.43
N HIS A 130 -10.33 0.63 14.73
CA HIS A 130 -9.76 1.57 15.68
C HIS A 130 -9.65 0.89 17.04
N GLY A 131 -8.49 0.97 17.68
CA GLY A 131 -8.34 0.53 19.06
C GLY A 131 -9.14 1.44 19.99
N SER A 132 -10.14 0.88 20.66
CA SER A 132 -10.67 1.42 21.90
C SER A 132 -10.72 0.30 22.92
N SER A 133 -9.97 0.51 24.00
CA SER A 133 -10.05 -0.21 25.26
C SER A 133 -11.44 0.00 25.86
N GLY A 134 -12.05 -1.10 26.32
CA GLY A 134 -13.33 -1.04 27.01
C GLY A 134 -13.25 -0.23 28.32
N ASN A 135 -14.34 0.47 28.62
CA ASN A 135 -14.90 0.45 29.95
C ASN A 135 -16.42 0.62 29.85
N SER A 136 -17.14 -0.34 30.42
CA SER A 136 -18.58 -0.32 30.59
C SER A 136 -18.99 0.80 31.54
N THR A 137 -20.09 1.48 31.25
CA THR A 137 -21.11 1.84 32.25
C THR A 137 -22.42 2.09 31.52
N ALA A 138 -23.47 1.45 32.04
CA ALA A 138 -24.83 1.56 31.57
C ALA A 138 -25.47 2.87 32.03
N GLN A 139 -26.32 3.48 31.20
CA GLN A 139 -27.43 4.30 31.68
C GLN A 139 -28.60 4.32 30.68
N VAL A 140 -29.79 4.27 31.28
CA VAL A 140 -31.16 4.05 30.76
C VAL A 140 -31.76 5.35 30.17
N PRO A 141 -32.81 5.30 29.31
CA PRO A 141 -33.23 6.42 28.46
C PRO A 141 -34.52 7.13 28.94
N SER A 142 -34.74 8.39 28.49
CA SER A 142 -36.04 9.07 28.25
C SER A 142 -35.87 10.59 28.04
N PRO A 143 -36.86 11.35 27.49
CA PRO A 143 -37.96 10.99 26.59
C PRO A 143 -38.15 11.95 25.38
N HIS A 144 -38.95 11.46 24.42
CA HIS A 144 -39.79 12.11 23.40
C HIS A 144 -39.67 13.62 23.13
N HIS A 145 -39.47 13.96 21.85
CA HIS A 145 -40.07 15.14 21.23
C HIS A 145 -40.72 14.79 19.88
N HIS A 146 -42.02 15.07 19.80
CA HIS A 146 -42.85 14.99 18.61
C HIS A 146 -42.52 16.14 17.66
N HIS A 147 -42.37 15.85 16.36
CA HIS A 147 -42.62 16.84 15.32
C HIS A 147 -43.53 16.27 14.24
N HIS A 148 -44.53 17.09 13.93
CA HIS A 148 -45.70 16.81 13.11
C HIS A 148 -45.40 16.73 11.61
N HIS A 149 -46.24 15.93 10.95
CA HIS A 149 -46.41 15.80 9.50
C HIS A 149 -46.65 17.12 8.76
N ALA A 150 -46.15 17.17 7.51
CA ALA A 150 -46.81 17.84 6.39
C ALA A 150 -46.68 16.96 5.12
N PRO A 151 -47.67 16.97 4.20
CA PRO A 151 -47.88 15.88 3.24
C PRO A 151 -47.15 16.06 1.90
N ALA A 152 -46.85 14.95 1.24
CA ALA A 152 -46.34 14.87 -0.12
C ALA A 152 -47.43 15.15 -1.17
N PRO A 153 -47.11 15.73 -2.35
CA PRO A 153 -48.02 15.80 -3.48
C PRO A 153 -48.03 14.47 -4.29
N ALA A 154 -49.21 14.10 -4.76
CA ALA A 154 -49.53 12.90 -5.53
C ALA A 154 -49.14 13.03 -7.03
N PRO A 155 -49.09 11.90 -7.79
CA PRO A 155 -48.39 11.79 -9.07
C PRO A 155 -49.26 12.14 -10.29
N ALA A 156 -48.61 12.58 -11.37
CA ALA A 156 -49.24 12.79 -12.67
C ALA A 156 -49.22 11.49 -13.53
N PRO A 157 -50.23 11.27 -14.39
CA PRO A 157 -50.44 10.01 -15.11
C PRO A 157 -49.73 9.96 -16.48
N ALA A 158 -49.47 8.75 -16.94
CA ALA A 158 -49.27 8.35 -18.34
C ALA A 158 -50.19 7.12 -18.61
N PRO A 159 -50.37 6.57 -19.83
CA PRO A 159 -49.73 6.85 -21.13
C PRO A 159 -50.75 6.84 -22.31
N VAL A 160 -50.38 6.20 -23.45
CA VAL A 160 -51.05 5.77 -24.71
C VAL A 160 -50.64 6.49 -26.03
N PRO A 161 -50.66 5.81 -27.22
CA PRO A 161 -49.44 5.51 -27.98
C PRO A 161 -49.50 6.01 -29.44
N THR A 162 -48.40 5.95 -30.18
CA THR A 162 -48.47 6.04 -31.65
C THR A 162 -47.53 5.06 -32.34
N ASN A 163 -48.12 4.41 -33.35
CA ASN A 163 -47.59 3.36 -34.20
C ASN A 163 -46.37 3.78 -35.02
N GLY A 164 -45.59 2.77 -35.40
CA GLY A 164 -44.30 2.93 -36.05
C GLY A 164 -44.32 3.13 -37.55
N VAL A 165 -43.11 3.29 -38.09
CA VAL A 165 -42.75 3.02 -39.47
C VAL A 165 -41.32 2.47 -39.48
N SER A 166 -41.17 1.30 -40.09
CA SER A 166 -39.93 0.60 -40.44
C SER A 166 -39.22 1.23 -41.65
N VAL A 167 -38.02 0.69 -41.96
CA VAL A 167 -37.21 0.81 -43.22
C VAL A 167 -35.96 1.70 -43.02
N LEU A 168 -34.70 1.34 -43.34
CA LEU A 168 -34.10 0.34 -44.25
C LEU A 168 -32.72 -0.13 -43.70
N LYS A 169 -32.32 -1.34 -44.05
CA LYS A 169 -31.00 -1.95 -43.77
C LYS A 169 -29.89 -1.33 -44.65
N ALA A 170 -28.67 -1.22 -44.11
CA ALA A 170 -27.45 -1.19 -44.90
C ALA A 170 -26.44 -2.19 -44.32
N ALA A 171 -26.11 -3.20 -45.12
CA ALA A 171 -25.09 -4.19 -44.86
C ALA A 171 -23.73 -3.67 -45.33
N VAL A 172 -22.67 -3.92 -44.56
CA VAL A 172 -21.29 -3.85 -45.05
C VAL A 172 -20.57 -5.13 -44.64
N GLY A 173 -20.05 -5.81 -45.66
CA GLY A 173 -19.59 -7.19 -45.62
C GLY A 173 -18.24 -7.40 -44.93
N PHE A 174 -18.11 -8.59 -44.37
CA PHE A 174 -16.87 -9.23 -43.95
C PHE A 174 -16.05 -9.64 -45.19
N ILE A 175 -14.78 -9.24 -45.25
CA ILE A 175 -13.77 -9.88 -46.11
C ILE A 175 -12.87 -10.70 -45.19
N SER A 176 -12.86 -12.00 -45.47
CA SER A 176 -11.99 -13.01 -44.86
C SER A 176 -10.54 -12.83 -45.31
N GLY A 177 -9.64 -12.69 -44.34
CA GLY A 177 -8.20 -12.83 -44.54
C GLY A 177 -7.68 -13.99 -43.69
N THR A 178 -7.52 -15.16 -44.30
CA THR A 178 -6.86 -16.33 -43.73
C THR A 178 -5.36 -16.08 -43.61
N ALA A 179 -4.83 -16.04 -42.38
CA ALA A 179 -3.39 -16.15 -42.13
C ALA A 179 -3.11 -17.48 -41.42
N VAL A 180 -2.41 -18.36 -42.13
CA VAL A 180 -1.90 -19.64 -41.64
C VAL A 180 -0.86 -19.37 -40.56
N VAL A 181 -1.17 -19.70 -39.31
CA VAL A 181 -0.18 -19.74 -38.23
C VAL A 181 0.30 -21.18 -38.11
N ALA A 182 1.53 -21.43 -38.57
CA ALA A 182 2.24 -22.67 -38.31
C ALA A 182 2.48 -22.82 -36.80
N THR A 183 1.83 -23.81 -36.20
CA THR A 183 2.08 -24.23 -34.82
C THR A 183 3.40 -24.99 -34.75
N ILE A 184 4.44 -24.39 -34.17
CA ILE A 184 5.61 -25.14 -33.71
C ILE A 184 5.24 -25.79 -32.38
N SER A 185 4.99 -27.09 -32.43
CA SER A 185 4.87 -27.96 -31.26
C SER A 185 6.22 -28.00 -30.54
N ILE A 186 6.33 -27.39 -29.36
CA ILE A 186 7.38 -27.69 -28.40
C ILE A 186 6.83 -28.75 -27.47
N SER A 187 7.31 -29.98 -27.66
CA SER A 187 7.08 -31.11 -26.75
C SER A 187 7.65 -30.79 -25.37
N ILE A 188 6.79 -30.46 -24.42
CA ILE A 188 7.14 -30.45 -23.00
C ILE A 188 6.81 -31.85 -22.46
N LEU A 189 7.85 -32.60 -22.09
CA LEU A 189 7.71 -33.82 -21.30
C LEU A 189 6.94 -33.51 -20.00
N PRO A 190 5.93 -34.32 -19.60
CA PRO A 190 5.27 -34.15 -18.32
C PRO A 190 6.16 -34.71 -17.21
N LEU A 191 6.74 -33.82 -16.39
CA LEU A 191 7.18 -34.21 -15.05
C LEU A 191 5.94 -34.28 -14.15
N HIS A 192 5.53 -35.51 -13.88
CA HIS A 192 4.58 -35.86 -12.83
C HIS A 192 4.96 -35.21 -11.50
N PHE A 193 4.09 -34.35 -10.96
CA PHE A 193 4.06 -34.03 -9.53
C PHE A 193 2.73 -34.52 -8.96
N THR A 194 2.84 -35.52 -8.10
CA THR A 194 1.75 -36.08 -7.30
C THR A 194 1.46 -35.18 -6.10
N HIS A 195 0.18 -34.80 -5.96
CA HIS A 195 -0.56 -34.27 -4.80
C HIS A 195 -0.02 -33.09 -3.92
N PRO A 196 -0.95 -32.21 -3.43
CA PRO A 196 -0.60 -31.02 -2.67
C PRO A 196 -0.47 -31.32 -1.16
N GLY A 197 0.75 -31.32 -0.65
CA GLY A 197 1.02 -31.22 0.79
C GLY A 197 1.01 -29.77 1.25
N LYS A 198 0.25 -29.47 2.32
CA LYS A 198 0.24 -28.18 3.04
C LYS A 198 1.67 -27.63 3.23
N MET A 199 2.02 -26.51 2.59
CA MET A 199 3.24 -25.77 2.92
C MET A 199 3.03 -24.90 4.15
N ASP A 200 3.68 -25.26 5.25
CA ASP A 200 3.71 -24.50 6.51
C ASP A 200 4.66 -23.29 6.37
N LEU A 201 4.14 -22.08 6.64
CA LEU A 201 4.78 -20.78 6.40
C LEU A 201 6.01 -20.51 7.30
N LYS A 202 6.42 -21.47 8.13
CA LYS A 202 7.52 -21.36 9.09
C LYS A 202 8.91 -21.45 8.44
N TYR A 203 9.03 -22.05 7.25
CA TYR A 203 10.32 -22.30 6.61
C TYR A 203 10.88 -21.13 5.77
N LEU A 204 10.07 -20.11 5.45
CA LEU A 204 10.53 -18.87 4.80
C LEU A 204 11.20 -17.88 5.76
N PHE A 205 11.14 -18.12 7.07
CA PHE A 205 11.61 -17.19 8.11
C PHE A 205 12.51 -17.82 9.18
N ALA A 206 13.12 -18.97 8.93
CA ALA A 206 14.10 -19.53 9.85
C ALA A 206 15.39 -18.69 9.84
N PRO A 207 15.86 -18.17 10.99
CA PRO A 207 17.20 -17.58 11.07
C PRO A 207 18.21 -18.72 11.00
N SER A 208 19.00 -18.82 9.93
CA SER A 208 20.13 -19.74 9.92
C SER A 208 21.19 -19.25 10.91
N LEU A 209 21.17 -19.85 12.10
CA LEU A 209 22.26 -19.87 13.05
C LEU A 209 23.06 -21.16 12.79
N ARG A 210 24.31 -21.03 12.36
CA ARG A 210 25.50 -21.41 13.13
C ARG A 210 26.78 -21.01 12.37
N PRO A 211 27.81 -20.54 13.08
CA PRO A 211 29.11 -20.22 12.50
C PRO A 211 29.88 -21.48 12.14
N VAL A 212 30.61 -21.45 11.03
CA VAL A 212 31.61 -22.47 10.68
C VAL A 212 32.72 -22.37 11.72
N CYS A 213 32.84 -23.39 12.57
CA CYS A 213 33.99 -23.60 13.43
C CYS A 213 35.25 -23.75 12.55
N CYS A 214 36.25 -22.91 12.79
CA CYS A 214 37.61 -23.18 12.34
C CYS A 214 38.08 -24.49 13.00
N PHE A 215 38.42 -25.47 12.17
CA PHE A 215 39.23 -26.61 12.58
C PHE A 215 40.61 -26.07 13.01
N SER A 216 40.90 -26.15 14.31
CA SER A 216 42.27 -26.07 14.81
C SER A 216 42.72 -27.49 15.13
N LEU A 217 43.74 -27.93 14.40
CA LEU A 217 44.40 -29.22 14.56
C LEU A 217 44.94 -29.35 15.99
N LYS A 218 44.46 -30.37 16.70
CA LYS A 218 44.95 -30.79 18.01
C LYS A 218 46.01 -31.87 17.77
N GLN A 219 47.24 -31.61 18.19
CA GLN A 219 48.24 -32.64 18.50
C GLN A 219 48.86 -32.33 19.87
N PRO A 220 49.39 -33.35 20.57
CA PRO A 220 49.13 -33.55 21.98
C PRO A 220 50.16 -32.91 22.91
N ALA A 221 49.72 -32.73 24.15
CA ALA A 221 50.50 -32.23 25.27
C ALA A 221 51.54 -33.25 25.71
N ASP A 222 52.80 -32.80 25.80
CA ASP A 222 53.80 -33.38 26.69
C ASP A 222 54.03 -32.47 27.90
N ARG A 223 54.16 -33.15 29.02
CA ARG A 223 54.27 -32.68 30.41
C ARG A 223 55.75 -32.41 30.70
N TYR A 224 56.13 -31.28 31.31
CA TYR A 224 57.18 -31.20 32.36
C TYR A 224 57.31 -29.78 33.00
N SER A 225 57.05 -29.72 34.32
CA SER A 225 57.82 -29.05 35.40
C SER A 225 58.22 -27.55 35.40
N LYS A 226 57.68 -26.86 36.42
CA LYS A 226 58.29 -25.94 37.43
C LYS A 226 58.83 -24.52 37.07
N THR A 227 58.27 -23.56 37.84
CA THR A 227 58.87 -22.40 38.54
C THR A 227 59.59 -21.30 37.74
N HIS A 228 59.08 -20.06 37.79
CA HIS A 228 59.60 -19.00 38.67
C HIS A 228 58.79 -17.68 38.56
N VAL A 229 58.83 -16.94 39.67
CA VAL A 229 58.29 -15.62 39.99
C VAL A 229 59.05 -14.51 39.26
N LEU A 230 58.38 -13.47 38.74
CA LEU A 230 58.71 -12.06 39.05
C LEU A 230 57.66 -11.07 38.53
N SER A 231 57.31 -10.14 39.42
CA SER A 231 56.74 -8.81 39.18
C SER A 231 57.65 -7.99 38.26
N ASP A 232 57.08 -7.14 37.40
CA ASP A 232 57.40 -5.69 37.43
C ASP A 232 56.49 -4.83 36.54
N LYS A 233 56.07 -3.71 37.12
CA LYS A 233 55.50 -2.54 36.45
C LYS A 233 56.63 -1.67 35.91
N ILE A 234 56.55 -1.24 34.65
CA ILE A 234 57.21 -0.02 34.18
C ILE A 234 56.26 0.77 33.27
N THR A 235 55.96 1.99 33.68
CA THR A 235 55.43 3.11 32.87
C THR A 235 56.57 3.84 32.15
N CYS A 236 56.40 4.24 30.88
CA CYS A 236 56.62 5.62 30.37
C CYS A 236 56.66 5.75 28.83
N THR A 237 55.79 6.63 28.32
CA THR A 237 55.95 7.69 27.30
C THR A 237 56.98 7.64 26.14
N SER A 238 56.43 7.82 24.92
CA SER A 238 56.86 8.70 23.80
C SER A 238 58.31 8.69 23.28
N ARG A 239 58.50 8.31 22.00
CA ARG A 239 59.12 9.21 20.99
C ARG A 239 58.93 8.77 19.54
N ARG A 240 58.89 9.80 18.70
CA ARG A 240 58.77 9.83 17.24
C ARG A 240 59.98 9.21 16.54
N HIS A 241 59.76 8.64 15.36
CA HIS A 241 60.68 8.75 14.23
C HIS A 241 59.90 9.26 13.01
N ALA A 242 60.50 10.23 12.33
CA ALA A 242 60.07 10.83 11.07
C ALA A 242 61.17 10.59 10.00
N CYS A 243 60.82 10.94 8.76
CA CYS A 243 61.59 10.90 7.49
C CYS A 243 61.56 9.55 6.73
N ASP A 244 61.27 9.46 5.43
CA ASP A 244 61.32 10.49 4.38
C ASP A 244 60.39 10.27 3.17
N THR A 245 59.84 11.40 2.72
CA THR A 245 59.54 11.89 1.37
C THR A 245 59.32 10.94 0.17
N TRP A 246 58.11 11.01 -0.40
CA TRP A 246 57.89 11.19 -1.85
C TRP A 246 56.79 12.23 -2.06
N SER A 247 57.17 13.37 -2.64
CA SER A 247 56.28 14.43 -3.10
C SER A 247 56.06 14.29 -4.61
N SER A 248 54.81 14.17 -5.04
CA SER A 248 54.39 14.79 -6.31
C SER A 248 52.87 14.96 -6.41
N ILE A 249 52.50 16.24 -6.38
CA ILE A 249 51.50 16.90 -7.24
C ILE A 249 50.00 16.67 -6.93
N TYR A 250 49.42 17.80 -6.49
CA TYR A 250 48.02 18.17 -6.36
C TYR A 250 47.10 17.66 -7.46
N LEU A 251 45.91 17.20 -7.05
CA LEU A 251 44.67 17.44 -7.78
C LEU A 251 43.49 17.45 -6.80
N GLU A 252 43.20 18.63 -6.26
CA GLU A 252 41.85 19.00 -5.86
C GLU A 252 40.94 18.82 -7.08
N LYS A 253 40.01 17.88 -7.03
CA LYS A 253 38.84 17.89 -7.89
C LYS A 253 37.59 17.61 -7.07
N ASN A 254 36.98 18.71 -6.65
CA ASN A 254 35.54 18.87 -6.51
C ASN A 254 34.81 18.08 -7.60
N PHE A 255 34.01 17.09 -7.22
CA PHE A 255 33.01 16.50 -8.12
C PHE A 255 31.64 17.13 -7.86
N THR A 256 31.45 18.16 -8.68
CA THR A 256 30.25 18.83 -9.16
C THR A 256 28.94 18.04 -9.12
N ARG A 257 27.99 18.66 -8.43
CA ARG A 257 26.57 18.82 -8.74
C ARG A 257 26.28 18.71 -10.25
N VAL A 258 25.65 17.62 -10.68
CA VAL A 258 25.14 17.49 -12.06
C VAL A 258 23.76 18.16 -12.13
N TYR A 259 23.78 19.40 -12.61
CA TYR A 259 22.64 20.08 -13.21
C TYR A 259 22.63 19.66 -14.68
N SER A 260 21.62 18.89 -15.12
CA SER A 260 21.42 18.62 -16.54
C SER A 260 20.56 19.73 -17.13
N ASP A 261 21.24 20.72 -17.67
CA ASP A 261 20.68 21.81 -18.48
C ASP A 261 20.30 21.24 -19.86
N PHE A 262 19.01 21.01 -20.09
CA PHE A 262 18.51 20.69 -21.44
C PHE A 262 18.16 22.01 -22.15
N ASN A 263 19.16 22.58 -22.84
CA ASN A 263 18.96 23.64 -23.81
C ASN A 263 18.23 23.07 -25.05
N PHE A 264 16.90 23.15 -25.07
CA PHE A 264 16.13 23.02 -26.31
C PHE A 264 16.04 24.38 -26.98
N HIS A 265 16.39 24.42 -28.26
CA HIS A 265 16.43 25.62 -29.10
C HIS A 265 15.10 26.39 -29.04
N ARG A 266 15.24 27.63 -28.57
CA ARG A 266 14.25 28.71 -28.59
C ARG A 266 13.89 29.03 -30.04
N ARG A 267 12.71 28.62 -30.50
CA ARG A 267 12.04 29.25 -31.64
C ARG A 267 11.02 30.23 -31.06
N GLU A 268 11.30 31.52 -31.22
CA GLU A 268 10.48 32.61 -30.71
C GLU A 268 9.05 32.57 -31.26
N LYS A 269 8.08 32.59 -30.35
CA LYS A 269 6.78 33.21 -30.61
C LYS A 269 6.29 33.82 -29.30
N LEU A 270 6.67 35.08 -29.07
CA LEU A 270 6.13 35.90 -27.99
C LEU A 270 4.62 36.06 -28.20
N SER A 271 3.81 35.52 -27.29
CA SER A 271 2.48 36.06 -27.02
C SER A 271 2.52 36.75 -25.67
N ARG A 272 2.53 38.09 -25.69
CA ARG A 272 2.39 38.95 -24.52
C ARG A 272 1.00 38.77 -23.93
N TYR A 273 0.89 38.22 -22.73
CA TYR A 273 -0.33 38.36 -21.93
C TYR A 273 -0.27 39.69 -21.18
N VAL A 274 -1.08 40.64 -21.65
CA VAL A 274 -1.36 41.90 -20.97
C VAL A 274 -2.36 41.61 -19.85
N VAL A 275 -1.97 41.88 -18.62
CA VAL A 275 -2.91 41.97 -17.48
C VAL A 275 -3.63 43.31 -17.60
N ARG A 276 -4.96 43.29 -17.75
CA ARG A 276 -5.79 44.49 -17.63
C ARG A 276 -6.89 44.22 -16.60
N SER A 277 -6.93 45.07 -15.59
CA SER A 277 -7.96 45.12 -14.57
C SER A 277 -9.18 45.94 -15.04
N GLU A 278 -10.29 45.65 -14.36
CA GLU A 278 -11.50 46.44 -14.12
C GLU A 278 -12.79 46.11 -14.88
N LEU A 279 -13.78 45.88 -13.99
CA LEU A 279 -15.24 45.90 -14.03
C LEU A 279 -15.94 46.43 -15.30
N ALA A 280 -16.91 45.65 -15.80
CA ALA A 280 -18.35 45.89 -15.61
C ALA A 280 -19.19 45.05 -16.60
N GLY A 281 -20.25 44.40 -16.08
CA GLY A 281 -21.56 44.33 -16.73
C GLY A 281 -21.84 43.26 -17.80
N ALA A 282 -23.02 42.64 -17.62
CA ALA A 282 -23.85 41.91 -18.57
C ALA A 282 -23.55 40.42 -18.81
N GLY A 283 -24.51 39.59 -18.40
CA GLY A 283 -24.48 38.15 -18.53
C GLY A 283 -24.62 37.64 -19.96
N SER A 284 -24.07 36.44 -20.15
CA SER A 284 -24.45 35.49 -21.18
C SER A 284 -24.03 34.11 -20.69
N ALA A 285 -24.99 33.18 -20.71
CA ALA A 285 -24.86 31.81 -20.27
C ALA A 285 -23.81 31.05 -21.09
N GLY A 286 -22.99 30.24 -20.41
CA GLY A 286 -22.05 29.35 -21.09
C GLY A 286 -20.77 28.99 -20.31
N ALA A 287 -20.81 28.91 -18.98
CA ALA A 287 -19.74 28.24 -18.25
C ALA A 287 -19.96 26.73 -18.37
N TYR A 288 -19.33 26.12 -19.37
CA TYR A 288 -19.28 24.67 -19.53
C TYR A 288 -18.83 24.03 -18.22
N SER A 289 -19.77 23.35 -17.58
CA SER A 289 -19.49 22.43 -16.49
C SER A 289 -18.72 21.26 -17.11
N TYR A 290 -17.40 21.25 -16.98
CA TYR A 290 -16.62 20.05 -17.31
C TYR A 290 -17.18 18.90 -16.47
N PRO A 291 -17.69 17.81 -17.07
CA PRO A 291 -18.35 16.79 -16.30
C PRO A 291 -17.31 16.06 -15.44
N LEU A 292 -17.62 15.90 -14.15
CA LEU A 292 -16.81 15.21 -13.12
C LEU A 292 -16.27 13.85 -13.60
N SER A 293 -16.95 13.21 -14.56
CA SER A 293 -16.59 11.95 -15.21
C SER A 293 -15.30 12.02 -16.05
N GLU A 294 -15.04 13.13 -16.76
CA GLU A 294 -13.83 13.31 -17.58
C GLU A 294 -12.58 13.47 -16.72
N ILE A 295 -12.69 14.18 -15.59
CA ILE A 295 -11.60 14.36 -14.61
C ILE A 295 -11.26 13.01 -13.95
N GLN A 296 -12.27 12.20 -13.63
CA GLN A 296 -12.07 10.86 -13.09
C GLN A 296 -11.45 9.90 -14.12
N LEU A 297 -11.86 9.99 -15.39
CA LEU A 297 -11.28 9.18 -16.47
C LEU A 297 -9.80 9.51 -16.70
N GLY A 298 -9.45 10.80 -16.79
CA GLY A 298 -8.07 11.24 -16.91
C GLY A 298 -7.19 10.78 -15.75
N SER A 299 -7.71 10.83 -14.52
CA SER A 299 -6.99 10.38 -13.32
C SER A 299 -6.79 8.86 -13.29
N LYS A 300 -7.76 8.08 -13.79
CA LYS A 300 -7.61 6.63 -13.97
C LYS A 300 -6.57 6.28 -15.05
N ILE A 301 -6.61 6.97 -16.20
CA ILE A 301 -5.61 6.77 -17.27
C ILE A 301 -4.20 7.08 -16.76
N ARG A 302 -4.04 8.19 -16.03
CA ARG A 302 -2.77 8.53 -15.36
C ARG A 302 -2.32 7.45 -14.38
N GLY A 303 -3.25 6.89 -13.61
CA GLY A 303 -3.00 5.76 -12.71
C GLY A 303 -2.50 4.51 -13.45
N ILE A 304 -3.15 4.13 -14.55
CA ILE A 304 -2.72 3.01 -15.40
C ILE A 304 -1.32 3.26 -15.96
N CYS A 305 -1.05 4.45 -16.50
CA CYS A 305 0.27 4.83 -16.99
C CYS A 305 1.33 4.75 -15.88
N PHE A 306 1.00 5.20 -14.67
CA PHE A 306 1.90 5.12 -13.52
C PHE A 306 2.28 3.68 -13.18
N TYR A 307 1.30 2.77 -13.10
CA TYR A 307 1.58 1.36 -12.84
C TYR A 307 2.32 0.67 -14.00
N ALA A 308 2.04 1.04 -15.24
CA ALA A 308 2.76 0.54 -16.40
C ALA A 308 4.26 0.93 -16.35
N VAL A 309 4.56 2.20 -16.07
CA VAL A 309 5.95 2.67 -15.88
C VAL A 309 6.62 1.98 -14.69
N THR A 310 5.89 1.87 -13.57
CA THR A 310 6.34 1.19 -12.35
C THR A 310 6.75 -0.25 -12.64
N ALA A 311 5.88 -1.02 -13.30
CA ALA A 311 6.10 -2.43 -13.60
C ALA A 311 7.23 -2.63 -14.62
N PHE A 312 7.23 -1.85 -15.70
CA PHE A 312 8.25 -1.92 -16.73
C PHE A 312 9.64 -1.66 -16.14
N THR A 313 9.80 -0.58 -15.37
CA THR A 313 11.10 -0.25 -14.75
C THR A 313 11.50 -1.23 -13.65
N ALA A 314 10.55 -1.76 -12.88
CA ALA A 314 10.82 -2.74 -11.82
C ALA A 314 11.49 -4.02 -12.36
N ILE A 315 11.06 -4.51 -13.53
CA ILE A 315 11.61 -5.75 -14.11
C ILE A 315 13.11 -5.63 -14.38
N PHE A 316 13.54 -4.57 -15.07
CA PHE A 316 14.96 -4.38 -15.40
C PHE A 316 15.80 -4.10 -14.15
N LEU A 317 15.29 -3.25 -13.26
CA LEU A 317 16.02 -2.87 -12.04
C LEU A 317 16.10 -4.02 -11.03
N PHE A 318 15.12 -4.94 -11.01
CA PHE A 318 15.17 -6.13 -10.18
C PHE A 318 16.28 -7.09 -10.62
N VAL A 319 16.50 -7.28 -11.92
CA VAL A 319 17.64 -8.07 -12.42
C VAL A 319 18.97 -7.49 -11.95
N LEU A 320 19.10 -6.15 -11.99
CA LEU A 320 20.28 -5.47 -11.45
C LEU A 320 20.44 -5.69 -9.94
N MET A 321 19.35 -5.75 -9.17
CA MET A 321 19.41 -6.09 -7.74
C MET A 321 19.91 -7.51 -7.51
N LEU A 322 19.48 -8.49 -8.33
CA LEU A 322 19.93 -9.88 -8.20
C LEU A 322 21.42 -10.02 -8.48
N ILE A 323 21.92 -9.38 -9.56
CA ILE A 323 23.33 -9.44 -9.96
C ILE A 323 24.24 -8.87 -8.87
N GLN A 324 23.87 -7.72 -8.28
CA GLN A 324 24.69 -7.08 -7.25
C GLN A 324 24.49 -7.67 -5.84
N HIS A 325 23.46 -8.51 -5.61
CA HIS A 325 23.10 -8.98 -4.28
C HIS A 325 24.25 -9.68 -3.53
N PRO A 326 25.04 -10.58 -4.16
CA PRO A 326 26.17 -11.21 -3.48
C PRO A 326 27.21 -10.19 -2.97
N LEU A 327 27.51 -9.17 -3.78
CA LEU A 327 28.43 -8.10 -3.40
C LEU A 327 27.85 -7.24 -2.26
N VAL A 328 26.55 -6.96 -2.29
CA VAL A 328 25.87 -6.24 -1.19
C VAL A 328 25.95 -7.03 0.11
N LEU A 329 25.78 -8.36 0.08
CA LEU A 329 25.92 -9.17 1.28
C LEU A 329 27.36 -9.23 1.81
N LEU A 330 28.35 -9.11 0.93
CA LEU A 330 29.76 -9.13 1.29
C LEU A 330 30.22 -7.78 1.87
N PHE A 331 29.87 -6.66 1.22
CA PHE A 331 30.42 -5.34 1.53
C PHE A 331 29.47 -4.43 2.34
N ASP A 332 28.15 -4.62 2.23
CA ASP A 332 27.16 -3.75 2.89
C ASP A 332 25.89 -4.52 3.32
N ARG A 333 26.12 -5.59 4.09
CA ARG A 333 25.08 -6.56 4.49
C ARG A 333 23.86 -5.92 5.15
N TYR A 334 24.09 -4.89 5.97
CA TYR A 334 23.07 -4.31 6.84
C TYR A 334 22.42 -3.06 6.24
N ARG A 335 23.19 -2.11 5.68
CA ARG A 335 22.61 -0.86 5.15
C ARG A 335 22.03 -1.08 3.75
N ARG A 336 22.64 -1.95 2.95
CA ARG A 336 22.22 -2.33 1.60
C ARG A 336 22.04 -1.13 0.67
N LYS A 337 22.97 -0.17 0.75
CA LYS A 337 22.94 1.12 0.03
C LYS A 337 22.75 0.96 -1.47
N ALA A 338 23.40 -0.02 -2.09
CA ALA A 338 23.30 -0.25 -3.53
C ALA A 338 21.86 -0.65 -3.96
N HIS A 339 21.17 -1.50 -3.18
CA HIS A 339 19.74 -1.78 -3.38
C HIS A 339 18.86 -0.54 -3.16
N TYR A 340 19.18 0.32 -2.18
CA TYR A 340 18.45 1.58 -1.99
C TYR A 340 18.71 2.58 -3.12
N LEU A 341 19.88 2.58 -3.73
CA LEU A 341 20.16 3.37 -4.93
C LEU A 341 19.28 2.89 -6.09
N VAL A 342 19.16 1.59 -6.30
CA VAL A 342 18.23 1.02 -7.30
C VAL A 342 16.78 1.41 -7.00
N ALA A 343 16.35 1.30 -5.74
CA ALA A 343 15.00 1.68 -5.34
C ALA A 343 14.73 3.19 -5.50
N LYS A 344 15.74 4.03 -5.26
CA LYS A 344 15.69 5.48 -5.55
C LYS A 344 15.49 5.73 -7.04
N ILE A 345 16.31 5.09 -7.89
CA ILE A 345 16.19 5.23 -9.35
C ILE A 345 14.79 4.78 -9.82
N TRP A 346 14.33 3.63 -9.35
CA TRP A 346 12.99 3.11 -9.64
C TRP A 346 11.89 4.10 -9.24
N ALA A 347 11.95 4.61 -8.00
CA ALA A 347 10.96 5.57 -7.52
C ALA A 347 11.01 6.88 -8.30
N SER A 348 12.20 7.42 -8.58
CA SER A 348 12.39 8.64 -9.36
C SER A 348 11.86 8.52 -10.79
N LEU A 349 12.18 7.43 -11.50
CA LEU A 349 11.68 7.16 -12.84
C LEU A 349 10.16 7.00 -12.86
N THR A 350 9.60 6.43 -11.80
CA THR A 350 8.17 6.22 -11.65
C THR A 350 7.41 7.51 -11.40
N VAL A 351 7.87 8.38 -10.48
CA VAL A 351 7.10 9.57 -10.06
C VAL A 351 7.36 10.81 -10.93
N ALA A 352 8.55 10.96 -11.51
CA ALA A 352 8.94 12.16 -12.26
C ALA A 352 7.97 12.56 -13.40
N PRO A 353 7.37 11.62 -14.16
CA PRO A 353 6.42 11.98 -15.23
C PRO A 353 5.06 12.47 -14.71
N PHE A 354 4.71 12.19 -13.45
CA PHE A 354 3.33 12.36 -12.97
C PHE A 354 3.15 13.44 -11.92
N MET A 355 4.18 13.74 -11.14
CA MET A 355 4.10 14.64 -9.99
C MET A 355 5.44 15.36 -9.76
N LYS A 356 5.35 16.61 -9.31
CA LYS A 356 6.51 17.39 -8.87
C LYS A 356 6.74 17.13 -7.38
N ILE A 357 7.98 16.81 -7.00
CA ILE A 357 8.37 16.66 -5.60
C ILE A 357 9.26 17.82 -5.19
N GLU A 358 8.89 18.50 -4.11
CA GLU A 358 9.63 19.60 -3.50
C GLU A 358 10.14 19.17 -2.13
N PHE A 359 11.41 19.45 -1.85
CA PHE A 359 12.05 19.10 -0.59
C PHE A 359 12.42 20.36 0.19
N GLU A 360 12.13 20.35 1.48
CA GLU A 360 12.56 21.36 2.44
C GLU A 360 13.29 20.68 3.60
N GLY A 361 14.32 21.33 4.15
CA GLY A 361 15.03 20.85 5.33
C GLY A 361 15.98 19.67 5.08
N LEU A 362 16.45 19.44 3.85
CA LEU A 362 17.38 18.33 3.54
C LEU A 362 18.70 18.41 4.35
N GLU A 363 19.09 19.61 4.76
CA GLU A 363 20.21 19.89 5.65
C GLU A 363 20.04 19.29 7.05
N ASN A 364 18.81 19.01 7.47
CA ASN A 364 18.50 18.40 8.78
C ASN A 364 18.72 16.88 8.77
N LEU A 365 18.98 16.28 7.59
CA LEU A 365 19.24 14.85 7.51
C LEU A 365 20.60 14.52 8.15
N PRO A 366 20.65 13.51 9.05
CA PRO A 366 21.91 13.05 9.62
C PRO A 366 22.94 12.67 8.54
N PRO A 367 24.25 12.67 8.83
CA PRO A 367 25.26 12.22 7.88
C PRO A 367 24.93 10.82 7.32
N PRO A 368 25.26 10.49 6.04
CA PRO A 368 24.84 9.24 5.39
C PRO A 368 25.20 7.92 6.09
N ASN A 369 26.17 7.95 7.01
CA ASN A 369 26.64 6.79 7.76
C ASN A 369 26.12 6.75 9.20
N THR A 370 25.30 7.72 9.60
CA THR A 370 24.74 7.82 10.95
C THR A 370 23.34 7.18 10.97
N PRO A 371 23.12 6.14 11.78
CA PRO A 371 21.80 5.52 11.89
C PRO A 371 20.82 6.48 12.59
N ALA A 372 19.56 6.47 12.16
CA ALA A 372 18.49 7.23 12.79
C ALA A 372 17.15 6.47 12.67
N VAL A 373 16.18 6.87 13.49
CA VAL A 373 14.78 6.43 13.37
C VAL A 373 14.00 7.51 12.64
N TYR A 374 13.55 7.24 11.42
CA TYR A 374 12.74 8.17 10.66
C TYR A 374 11.25 7.93 10.94
N VAL A 375 10.49 9.00 11.10
CA VAL A 375 9.03 8.95 11.31
C VAL A 375 8.32 9.95 10.40
N SER A 376 7.16 9.59 9.87
CA SER A 376 6.31 10.54 9.13
C SER A 376 4.82 10.28 9.31
N ASN A 377 4.00 11.26 8.94
CA ASN A 377 2.59 11.00 8.66
C ASN A 377 2.44 10.04 7.47
N HIS A 378 1.28 9.38 7.38
CA HIS A 378 0.97 8.42 6.32
C HIS A 378 -0.40 8.72 5.70
N GLN A 379 -0.43 9.09 4.42
CA GLN A 379 -1.67 9.47 3.72
C GLN A 379 -1.90 8.67 2.44
N SER A 380 -0.85 8.13 1.81
CA SER A 380 -0.96 7.53 0.49
C SER A 380 0.00 6.36 0.29
N PHE A 381 -0.29 5.54 -0.72
CA PHE A 381 0.70 4.61 -1.26
C PHE A 381 1.92 5.34 -1.87
N LEU A 382 1.73 6.56 -2.39
CA LEU A 382 2.80 7.40 -2.93
C LEU A 382 3.85 7.81 -1.91
N ASP A 383 3.53 7.78 -0.61
CA ASP A 383 4.48 8.11 0.46
C ASP A 383 5.76 7.28 0.34
N ILE A 384 5.66 6.00 -0.03
CA ILE A 384 6.81 5.11 -0.20
C ILE A 384 7.69 5.56 -1.36
N TYR A 385 7.10 5.88 -2.51
CA TYR A 385 7.84 6.38 -3.67
C TYR A 385 8.55 7.69 -3.33
N THR A 386 7.82 8.65 -2.76
CA THR A 386 8.36 9.93 -2.33
C THR A 386 9.53 9.77 -1.37
N LEU A 387 9.39 8.94 -0.34
CA LEU A 387 10.46 8.69 0.62
C LEU A 387 11.68 7.99 -0.01
N LEU A 388 11.49 7.06 -0.94
CA LEU A 388 12.60 6.42 -1.66
C LEU A 388 13.42 7.41 -2.48
N THR A 389 12.82 8.53 -2.93
CA THR A 389 13.54 9.59 -3.64
C THR A 389 14.45 10.45 -2.74
N LEU A 390 14.28 10.41 -1.41
CA LEU A 390 15.04 11.21 -0.43
C LEU A 390 16.55 10.92 -0.44
N GLY A 391 16.97 9.77 -0.99
CA GLY A 391 18.38 9.40 -1.07
C GLY A 391 18.99 8.92 0.24
N ARG A 392 18.16 8.43 1.16
CA ARG A 392 18.59 7.81 2.41
C ARG A 392 18.24 6.32 2.42
N SER A 393 19.09 5.52 3.06
CA SER A 393 18.86 4.08 3.26
C SER A 393 18.25 3.83 4.63
N PHE A 394 16.94 3.59 4.67
CA PHE A 394 16.21 3.21 5.89
C PHE A 394 15.36 1.98 5.65
N LYS A 395 15.29 1.07 6.61
CA LYS A 395 14.46 -0.14 6.49
C LYS A 395 13.02 0.19 6.80
N PHE A 396 12.16 0.09 5.80
CA PHE A 396 10.72 0.16 6.00
C PHE A 396 10.20 -1.04 6.79
N ILE A 397 9.03 -0.86 7.38
CA ILE A 397 8.23 -1.93 7.96
C ILE A 397 7.00 -2.11 7.08
N SER A 398 6.72 -3.35 6.67
CA SER A 398 5.65 -3.63 5.71
C SER A 398 4.85 -4.88 6.07
N LYS A 399 3.60 -4.95 5.60
CA LYS A 399 2.70 -6.09 5.85
C LYS A 399 3.32 -7.35 5.24
N THR A 400 3.35 -8.45 6.00
CA THR A 400 3.92 -9.73 5.53
C THR A 400 3.33 -10.21 4.20
N ALA A 401 2.04 -9.97 3.96
CA ALA A 401 1.38 -10.36 2.71
C ALA A 401 1.98 -9.67 1.47
N ILE A 402 2.57 -8.48 1.60
CA ILE A 402 3.17 -7.75 0.48
C ILE A 402 4.44 -8.46 -0.04
N PHE A 403 5.11 -9.24 0.82
CA PHE A 403 6.27 -10.04 0.41
C PHE A 403 5.92 -11.20 -0.53
N LEU A 404 4.63 -11.53 -0.69
CA LEU A 404 4.16 -12.59 -1.59
C LEU A 404 4.03 -12.12 -3.05
N PHE A 405 4.01 -10.80 -3.29
CA PHE A 405 3.95 -10.29 -4.66
C PHE A 405 5.30 -10.50 -5.36
N PRO A 406 5.33 -11.09 -6.57
CA PRO A 406 6.57 -11.33 -7.30
C PRO A 406 7.24 -10.00 -7.64
N ILE A 407 8.57 -10.02 -7.77
CA ILE A 407 9.43 -8.85 -8.04
C ILE A 407 9.43 -7.85 -6.88
N ILE A 408 8.29 -7.25 -6.53
CA ILE A 408 8.19 -6.24 -5.47
C ILE A 408 8.48 -6.83 -4.09
N GLY A 409 7.83 -7.94 -3.73
CA GLY A 409 8.06 -8.61 -2.44
C GLY A 409 9.47 -9.16 -2.31
N TRP A 410 10.04 -9.66 -3.40
CA TRP A 410 11.44 -10.10 -3.46
C TRP A 410 12.40 -8.92 -3.35
N ALA A 411 12.17 -7.81 -4.06
CA ALA A 411 12.96 -6.60 -3.95
C ALA A 411 12.93 -6.05 -2.51
N MET A 412 11.76 -6.04 -1.86
CA MET A 412 11.64 -5.68 -0.45
C MET A 412 12.50 -6.57 0.45
N PHE A 413 12.51 -7.88 0.21
CA PHE A 413 13.41 -8.80 0.91
C PHE A 413 14.89 -8.47 0.66
N LEU A 414 15.29 -8.20 -0.59
CA LEU A 414 16.67 -7.81 -0.94
C LEU A 414 17.06 -6.46 -0.35
N MET A 415 16.13 -5.51 -0.19
CA MET A 415 16.35 -4.23 0.50
C MET A 415 16.43 -4.36 2.03
N GLY A 416 15.91 -5.45 2.58
CA GLY A 416 15.89 -5.71 4.03
C GLY A 416 14.74 -4.99 4.72
N VAL A 417 13.62 -4.83 4.02
CA VAL A 417 12.35 -4.38 4.60
C VAL A 417 11.91 -5.40 5.65
N ILE A 418 11.34 -4.90 6.74
CA ILE A 418 10.99 -5.69 7.92
C ILE A 418 9.51 -6.10 7.83
N PRO A 419 9.18 -7.41 7.78
CA PRO A 419 7.80 -7.87 7.72
C PRO A 419 7.10 -7.72 9.08
N LEU A 420 5.83 -7.32 9.07
CA LEU A 420 5.02 -7.15 10.27
C LEU A 420 3.59 -7.69 10.08
N LYS A 421 3.12 -8.50 11.04
CA LYS A 421 1.71 -8.85 11.21
C LYS A 421 1.10 -7.97 12.31
N ARG A 422 0.33 -6.95 11.91
CA ARG A 422 -0.19 -5.91 12.82
C ARG A 422 -1.13 -6.42 13.93
N MET A 423 -1.77 -7.58 13.77
CA MET A 423 -2.67 -8.15 14.79
C MET A 423 -2.03 -9.26 15.63
N ASP A 424 -0.71 -9.44 15.52
CA ASP A 424 0.03 -10.46 16.26
C ASP A 424 1.08 -9.77 17.15
N SER A 425 0.84 -9.73 18.46
CA SER A 425 1.72 -9.06 19.43
C SER A 425 3.14 -9.64 19.43
N ARG A 426 3.28 -10.94 19.15
CA ARG A 426 4.58 -11.59 19.01
C ARG A 426 5.33 -11.04 17.80
N SER A 427 4.70 -11.01 16.62
CA SER A 427 5.28 -10.40 15.42
C SER A 427 5.64 -8.92 15.61
N GLN A 428 4.83 -8.15 16.34
CA GLN A 428 5.17 -6.76 16.66
C GLN A 428 6.44 -6.67 17.51
N LEU A 429 6.56 -7.48 18.56
CA LEU A 429 7.73 -7.50 19.43
C LEU A 429 8.99 -7.95 18.68
N ASP A 430 8.87 -8.99 17.84
CA ASP A 430 9.99 -9.51 17.04
C ASP A 430 10.45 -8.48 16.00
N CYS A 431 9.51 -7.75 15.38
CA CYS A 431 9.81 -6.61 14.51
C CYS A 431 10.62 -5.53 15.25
N LEU A 432 10.20 -5.12 16.45
CA LEU A 432 10.94 -4.12 17.23
C LEU A 432 12.35 -4.60 17.62
N LYS A 433 12.51 -5.86 18.01
CA LYS A 433 13.82 -6.46 18.29
C LYS A 433 14.72 -6.44 17.04
N GLN A 434 14.15 -6.75 15.87
CA GLN A 434 14.88 -6.71 14.61
C GLN A 434 15.30 -5.28 14.24
N CYS A 435 14.42 -4.28 14.43
CA CYS A 435 14.75 -2.87 14.24
C CYS A 435 15.94 -2.45 15.12
N ILE A 436 15.89 -2.74 16.43
CA ILE A 436 16.98 -2.45 17.37
C ILE A 436 18.29 -3.09 16.91
N ALA A 437 18.25 -4.37 16.50
CA ALA A 437 19.43 -5.07 16.03
C ALA A 437 20.03 -4.47 14.75
N LEU A 438 19.20 -4.01 13.82
CA LEU A 438 19.64 -3.36 12.58
C LEU A 438 20.22 -1.97 12.85
N VAL A 439 19.59 -1.19 13.73
CA VAL A 439 20.07 0.14 14.13
C VAL A 439 21.43 0.05 14.82
N LYS A 440 21.62 -0.89 15.75
CA LYS A 440 22.94 -1.17 16.37
C LYS A 440 24.02 -1.59 15.37
N LYS A 441 23.63 -2.10 14.21
CA LYS A 441 24.53 -2.46 13.10
C LYS A 441 24.70 -1.33 12.08
N GLY A 442 24.25 -0.12 12.41
CA GLY A 442 24.44 1.09 11.62
C GLY A 442 23.46 1.26 10.47
N ALA A 443 22.32 0.55 10.44
CA ALA A 443 21.24 0.82 9.49
C ALA A 443 20.20 1.78 10.10
N SER A 444 19.53 2.57 9.25
CA SER A 444 18.38 3.36 9.70
C SER A 444 17.08 2.56 9.53
N VAL A 445 16.03 2.94 10.24
CA VAL A 445 14.69 2.34 10.15
C VAL A 445 13.64 3.44 9.96
N PHE A 446 12.56 3.11 9.25
CA PHE A 446 11.49 4.06 8.96
C PHE A 446 10.16 3.54 9.49
N PHE A 447 9.43 4.39 10.19
CA PHE A 447 8.11 4.10 10.75
C PHE A 447 7.07 5.10 10.28
N PHE A 448 5.87 4.60 10.01
CA PHE A 448 4.65 5.40 10.05
C PHE A 448 3.99 5.15 11.41
N PRO A 449 4.25 5.98 12.43
CA PRO A 449 3.79 5.72 13.80
C PRO A 449 2.27 5.70 13.97
N GLU A 450 1.50 6.26 13.04
CA GLU A 450 0.03 6.10 12.98
C GLU A 450 -0.37 4.62 12.78
N GLY A 451 0.43 3.87 12.03
CA GLY A 451 0.25 2.45 11.74
C GLY A 451 -0.76 2.12 10.64
N THR A 452 -1.48 3.12 10.11
CA THR A 452 -2.39 3.06 8.96
C THR A 452 -2.34 4.39 8.20
N ARG A 453 -2.80 4.40 6.95
CA ARG A 453 -2.95 5.65 6.17
C ARG A 453 -4.17 6.43 6.67
N SER A 454 -4.03 7.74 6.78
CA SER A 454 -5.13 8.65 7.05
C SER A 454 -6.03 8.76 5.82
N LYS A 455 -7.35 8.59 6.02
CA LYS A 455 -8.35 8.69 4.93
C LYS A 455 -8.83 10.13 4.74
N ASP A 456 -8.83 10.93 5.80
CA ASP A 456 -9.29 12.32 5.82
C ASP A 456 -8.13 13.34 5.80
N GLY A 457 -6.88 12.85 5.74
CA GLY A 457 -5.67 13.66 5.76
C GLY A 457 -5.28 14.16 7.15
N LYS A 458 -6.09 13.91 8.20
CA LYS A 458 -5.77 14.32 9.57
C LYS A 458 -4.73 13.39 10.19
N LEU A 459 -3.86 13.97 11.01
CA LEU A 459 -2.79 13.24 11.70
C LEU A 459 -3.35 12.46 12.89
N GLY A 460 -3.24 11.13 12.83
CA GLY A 460 -3.63 10.23 13.90
C GLY A 460 -2.71 10.26 15.12
N PRO A 461 -3.05 9.50 16.18
CA PRO A 461 -2.17 9.30 17.33
C PRO A 461 -0.96 8.44 16.94
N PHE A 462 0.20 8.75 17.52
CA PHE A 462 1.44 8.04 17.27
C PHE A 462 1.62 6.87 18.25
N LYS A 463 2.03 5.72 17.72
CA LYS A 463 2.40 4.55 18.52
C LYS A 463 3.85 4.64 19.00
N LYS A 464 4.09 4.21 20.24
CA LYS A 464 5.39 4.29 20.93
C LYS A 464 6.52 3.43 20.35
N GLY A 465 6.23 2.55 19.38
CA GLY A 465 7.17 1.54 18.88
C GLY A 465 8.44 2.14 18.27
N ALA A 466 8.31 3.12 17.38
CA ALA A 466 9.44 3.79 16.73
C ALA A 466 10.35 4.47 17.77
N PHE A 467 9.75 5.22 18.68
CA PHE A 467 10.42 5.99 19.73
C PHE A 467 11.11 5.09 20.75
N SER A 468 10.51 3.93 21.04
CA SER A 468 11.15 2.90 21.87
C SER A 468 12.42 2.33 21.23
N VAL A 469 12.47 2.22 19.89
CA VAL A 469 13.69 1.82 19.17
C VAL A 469 14.75 2.92 19.32
N ALA A 470 14.38 4.18 19.09
CA ALA A 470 15.28 5.32 19.20
C ALA A 470 15.97 5.37 20.58
N VAL A 471 15.18 5.41 21.66
CA VAL A 471 15.69 5.43 23.05
C VAL A 471 16.61 4.24 23.34
N LYS A 472 16.20 3.01 23.00
CA LYS A 472 16.99 1.80 23.27
C LYS A 472 18.30 1.71 22.49
N THR A 473 18.45 2.52 21.45
CA THR A 473 19.64 2.54 20.60
C THR A 473 20.44 3.83 20.70
N GLY A 474 19.90 4.85 21.39
CA GLY A 474 20.55 6.16 21.52
C GLY A 474 20.69 6.91 20.20
N VAL A 475 19.83 6.65 19.21
CA VAL A 475 19.87 7.34 17.92
C VAL A 475 18.75 8.39 17.84
N PRO A 476 18.94 9.48 17.09
CA PRO A 476 17.93 10.51 16.97
C PRO A 476 16.70 10.03 16.19
N VAL A 477 15.56 10.65 16.48
CA VAL A 477 14.35 10.56 15.68
C VAL A 477 14.35 11.68 14.66
N VAL A 478 14.14 11.39 13.38
CA VAL A 478 14.04 12.40 12.31
C VAL A 478 12.58 12.46 11.83
N PRO A 479 11.81 13.49 12.23
CA PRO A 479 10.44 13.67 11.76
C PRO A 479 10.43 14.18 10.31
N ILE A 480 9.51 13.65 9.51
CA ILE A 480 9.29 14.07 8.13
C ILE A 480 7.79 14.32 7.95
N THR A 481 7.43 15.46 7.36
CA THR A 481 6.06 15.74 6.95
C THR A 481 5.90 15.55 5.45
N LEU A 482 4.92 14.74 5.06
CA LEU A 482 4.50 14.50 3.69
C LEU A 482 3.19 15.24 3.42
N ILE A 483 3.18 16.09 2.41
CA ILE A 483 2.02 16.92 2.04
C ILE A 483 1.67 16.65 0.58
N GLY A 484 0.38 16.48 0.31
CA GLY A 484 -0.17 16.37 -1.05
C GLY A 484 -0.31 14.94 -1.59
N THR A 485 0.40 13.96 -1.03
CA THR A 485 0.36 12.57 -1.50
C THR A 485 -1.05 11.97 -1.44
N GLY A 486 -1.79 12.22 -0.36
CA GLY A 486 -3.19 11.79 -0.21
C GLY A 486 -4.18 12.48 -1.14
N LYS A 487 -3.88 13.71 -1.62
CA LYS A 487 -4.70 14.40 -2.63
C LYS A 487 -4.46 13.81 -4.03
N ILE A 488 -3.22 13.42 -4.32
CA ILE A 488 -2.81 12.81 -5.60
C ILE A 488 -3.32 11.38 -5.75
N MET A 489 -3.11 10.55 -4.72
CA MET A 489 -3.58 9.16 -4.69
C MET A 489 -4.21 8.89 -3.31
N PRO A 490 -5.52 9.12 -3.17
CA PRO A 490 -6.25 8.88 -1.92
C PRO A 490 -6.19 7.41 -1.49
N ALA A 491 -6.18 7.18 -0.17
CA ALA A 491 -6.22 5.83 0.37
C ALA A 491 -7.54 5.11 -0.02
N GLY A 492 -7.44 3.90 -0.58
CA GLY A 492 -8.59 3.16 -1.11
C GLY A 492 -8.96 3.50 -2.56
N MET A 493 -8.23 4.44 -3.19
CA MET A 493 -8.38 4.78 -4.61
C MET A 493 -7.04 4.65 -5.33
N GLU A 494 -6.28 3.58 -5.05
CA GLU A 494 -4.92 3.38 -5.56
C GLU A 494 -4.86 3.31 -7.10
N GLY A 495 -5.97 2.94 -7.77
CA GLY A 495 -6.09 2.96 -9.23
C GLY A 495 -6.23 4.36 -9.86
N GLN A 496 -6.29 5.42 -9.06
CA GLN A 496 -6.41 6.80 -9.52
C GLN A 496 -5.15 7.60 -9.21
N LEU A 497 -4.77 8.49 -10.14
CA LEU A 497 -3.64 9.39 -9.98
C LEU A 497 -3.98 10.80 -10.45
N ASN A 498 -4.39 11.63 -9.50
CA ASN A 498 -4.74 13.03 -9.74
C ASN A 498 -3.47 13.86 -10.02
N PRO A 499 -3.54 14.95 -10.79
CA PRO A 499 -2.43 15.89 -10.90
C PRO A 499 -2.18 16.60 -9.57
N GLY A 500 -0.92 16.92 -9.28
CA GLY A 500 -0.54 17.66 -8.08
C GLY A 500 0.96 17.69 -7.84
N SER A 501 1.34 18.39 -6.78
CA SER A 501 2.70 18.40 -6.24
C SER A 501 2.74 17.75 -4.86
N VAL A 502 3.90 17.19 -4.52
CA VAL A 502 4.18 16.67 -3.19
C VAL A 502 5.29 17.46 -2.57
N LYS A 503 5.10 17.81 -1.30
CA LYS A 503 6.10 18.50 -0.51
C LYS A 503 6.56 17.59 0.62
N VAL A 504 7.89 17.50 0.77
CA VAL A 504 8.57 16.70 1.78
C VAL A 504 9.35 17.65 2.67
N VAL A 505 8.91 17.80 3.91
CA VAL A 505 9.58 18.66 4.90
C VAL A 505 10.33 17.75 5.87
N VAL A 506 11.65 17.85 5.89
CA VAL A 506 12.50 17.13 6.85
C VAL A 506 12.78 18.05 8.03
N HIS A 507 12.37 17.64 9.23
CA HIS A 507 12.52 18.42 10.44
C HIS A 507 13.85 18.16 11.15
N GLN A 508 14.17 19.02 12.12
CA GLN A 508 15.34 18.85 12.97
C GLN A 508 15.29 17.49 13.70
N PRO A 509 16.42 16.76 13.78
CA PRO A 509 16.49 15.54 14.57
C PRO A 509 16.18 15.81 16.04
N ILE A 510 15.43 14.90 16.66
CA ILE A 510 15.02 14.95 18.06
C ILE A 510 15.75 13.87 18.83
N GLU A 511 16.44 14.26 19.90
CA GLU A 511 17.07 13.36 20.86
C GLU A 511 16.29 13.34 22.17
N GLY A 512 16.31 12.20 22.87
CA GLY A 512 15.57 12.04 24.12
C GLY A 512 15.66 10.64 24.69
N ASP A 513 15.32 10.52 25.96
CA ASP A 513 15.38 9.28 26.76
C ASP A 513 13.99 8.68 27.05
N SER A 514 12.93 9.46 26.87
CA SER A 514 11.54 9.02 27.03
C SER A 514 10.85 8.78 25.68
N PRO A 515 10.35 7.55 25.41
CA PRO A 515 9.59 7.27 24.20
C PRO A 515 8.34 8.15 24.05
N ASP A 516 7.75 8.56 25.18
CA ASP A 516 6.52 9.37 25.19
C ASP A 516 6.81 10.83 24.84
N ALA A 517 7.88 11.40 25.41
CA ALA A 517 8.31 12.75 25.07
C ALA A 517 8.69 12.85 23.59
N LEU A 518 9.48 11.90 23.08
CA LEU A 518 9.85 11.83 21.66
C LEU A 518 8.62 11.68 20.75
N SER A 519 7.66 10.84 21.15
CA SER A 519 6.43 10.64 20.39
C SER A 519 5.59 11.90 20.28
N THR A 520 5.38 12.60 21.40
CA THR A 520 4.62 13.84 21.45
C THR A 520 5.32 14.93 20.64
N GLN A 521 6.60 15.15 20.87
CA GLN A 521 7.37 16.18 20.16
C GLN A 521 7.40 15.94 18.65
N ALA A 522 7.67 14.70 18.21
CA ALA A 522 7.68 14.38 16.77
C ALA A 522 6.29 14.55 16.14
N ARG A 523 5.23 14.20 16.88
CA ARG A 523 3.85 14.40 16.41
C ARG A 523 3.52 15.87 16.28
N ASP A 524 3.86 16.69 17.26
CA ASP A 524 3.53 18.10 17.29
C ASP A 524 4.26 18.88 16.19
N VAL A 525 5.53 18.57 15.94
CA VAL A 525 6.30 19.13 14.82
C VAL A 525 5.66 18.77 13.47
N ILE A 526 5.24 17.51 13.29
CA ILE A 526 4.58 17.07 12.06
C ILE A 526 3.20 17.74 11.92
N ALA A 527 2.42 17.82 12.99
CA ALA A 527 1.09 18.42 13.00
C ALA A 527 1.14 19.92 12.66
N ASP A 528 2.06 20.65 13.29
CA ASP A 528 2.26 22.08 13.05
C ASP A 528 2.68 22.36 11.59
N SER A 529 3.57 21.52 11.05
CA SER A 529 3.94 21.60 9.62
C SER A 529 2.77 21.31 8.69
N LEU A 530 1.88 20.38 9.04
CA LEU A 530 0.67 20.08 8.27
C LEU A 530 -0.32 21.26 8.32
N SER A 531 -0.50 21.92 9.47
CA SER A 531 -1.40 23.07 9.59
C SER A 531 -0.89 24.33 8.89
N ARG A 532 0.43 24.53 8.81
CA ARG A 532 1.02 25.71 8.16
C ARG A 532 1.03 25.63 6.64
N GLN A 533 0.96 24.43 6.07
CA GLN A 533 1.21 24.19 4.65
C GLN A 533 0.13 23.35 3.92
N GLY A 534 -0.84 22.80 4.65
CA GLY A 534 -1.90 21.92 4.13
C GLY A 534 -3.25 22.62 4.07
#